data_AF-A0A0G3XBV3-F1
#
_entry.id   AF-A0A0G3XBV3-F1
#
_cell.length_a   1.000
_cell.length_b   1.000
_cell.length_c   1.000
_cell.angle_alpha   90.00
_cell.angle_beta   90.00
_cell.angle_gamma   90.00
#
_symmetry.space_group_name_H-M   'P 1'
#
loop_
_entity.id
_entity.type
_entity.pdbx_description
1 polymer ?
#
loop_
_entity_poly.entity_id
_entity_poly.type
_entity_poly.pdbx_seq_one_letter_code
_entity_poly.pdbx_strand_id
1 'polypeptide(L)'
;MIRSIFPALAVLAAVPVLAQERAPLDVSQRTALRCSVAFALVAEGQAQGDPAMAAYPQLGTRGREFFVRNAAQIMDEAGLDRDAVAGLFAGELNELRADGALEAVMPPCLLLLDASGL
;
A
#
# COMPACT_ATOMS: atom_id res chain seq x y z
N MET A 1 53.00 -36.72 -12.70
CA MET A 1 51.99 -37.36 -11.84
C MET A 1 50.95 -36.31 -11.48
N ILE A 2 49.70 -36.69 -11.67
CA ILE A 2 48.39 -36.01 -11.58
C ILE A 2 48.29 -34.59 -10.97
N ARG A 3 47.60 -33.76 -11.78
CA ARG A 3 47.19 -32.37 -11.66
C ARG A 3 45.82 -32.32 -10.98
N SER A 4 45.74 -31.88 -9.72
CA SER A 4 44.46 -31.71 -9.02
C SER A 4 43.99 -30.26 -9.07
N ILE A 5 43.00 -30.03 -9.93
CA ILE A 5 42.18 -28.82 -10.00
C ILE A 5 40.98 -29.08 -9.09
N PHE A 6 40.85 -28.33 -7.98
CA PHE A 6 39.64 -28.31 -7.17
C PHE A 6 38.61 -27.39 -7.83
N PRO A 7 37.42 -27.85 -8.25
CA PRO A 7 36.38 -26.97 -8.72
C PRO A 7 35.67 -26.33 -7.52
N ALA A 8 35.57 -25.01 -7.54
CA ALA A 8 34.70 -24.25 -6.66
C ALA A 8 33.23 -24.57 -6.98
N LEU A 9 32.52 -25.20 -6.04
CA LEU A 9 31.07 -25.41 -6.15
C LEU A 9 30.37 -24.15 -5.60
N ALA A 10 30.04 -23.21 -6.49
CA ALA A 10 29.17 -22.10 -6.16
C ALA A 10 27.71 -22.61 -6.14
N VAL A 11 27.14 -22.79 -4.95
CA VAL A 11 25.72 -23.10 -4.76
C VAL A 11 24.92 -21.81 -4.98
N LEU A 12 24.36 -21.63 -6.18
CA LEU A 12 23.28 -20.67 -6.41
C LEU A 12 22.03 -21.22 -5.70
N ALA A 13 21.73 -20.70 -4.52
CA ALA A 13 20.41 -20.84 -3.93
C ALA A 13 19.44 -19.94 -4.71
N ALA A 14 18.79 -20.50 -5.74
CA ALA A 14 17.62 -19.89 -6.35
C ALA A 14 16.48 -19.91 -5.31
N VAL A 15 16.31 -18.81 -4.59
CA VAL A 15 15.08 -18.60 -3.82
C VAL A 15 13.93 -18.55 -4.83
N PRO A 16 12.93 -19.45 -4.73
CA PRO A 16 11.74 -19.29 -5.54
C PRO A 16 11.10 -17.98 -5.09
N VAL A 17 10.97 -17.04 -6.04
CA VAL A 17 10.00 -15.97 -5.91
C VAL A 17 8.66 -16.68 -5.83
N LEU A 18 8.19 -16.91 -4.59
CA LEU A 18 6.80 -17.23 -4.35
C LEU A 18 6.04 -16.09 -5.00
N ALA A 19 5.30 -16.42 -6.05
CA ALA A 19 4.23 -15.57 -6.54
C ALA A 19 3.46 -15.14 -5.30
N GLN A 20 3.57 -13.86 -4.92
CA GLN A 20 2.75 -13.30 -3.87
C GLN A 20 1.32 -13.46 -4.37
N GLU A 21 0.65 -14.53 -3.93
CA GLU A 21 -0.80 -14.58 -3.96
C GLU A 21 -1.22 -13.27 -3.31
N ARG A 22 -1.75 -12.35 -4.12
CA ARG A 22 -2.38 -11.13 -3.59
C ARG A 22 -3.33 -11.66 -2.52
N ALA A 23 -3.07 -11.30 -1.27
CA ALA A 23 -3.96 -11.66 -0.17
C ALA A 23 -5.38 -11.38 -0.66
N PRO A 24 -6.31 -12.33 -0.57
CA PRO A 24 -7.62 -12.21 -1.19
C PRO A 24 -8.47 -11.23 -0.37
N LEU A 25 -8.15 -9.94 -0.49
CA LEU A 25 -9.00 -8.88 -0.01
C LEU A 25 -10.25 -8.85 -0.86
N ASP A 26 -11.40 -8.74 -0.19
CA ASP A 26 -12.65 -8.43 -0.86
C ASP A 26 -12.62 -7.02 -1.48
N VAL A 27 -13.68 -6.68 -2.22
CA VAL A 27 -13.77 -5.40 -2.92
C VAL A 27 -13.79 -4.22 -1.95
N SER A 28 -14.45 -4.36 -0.80
CA SER A 28 -14.55 -3.31 0.21
C SER A 28 -13.19 -3.04 0.84
N GLN A 29 -12.52 -4.09 1.30
CA GLN A 29 -11.19 -4.04 1.91
C GLN A 29 -10.15 -3.46 0.95
N ARG A 30 -10.20 -3.86 -0.33
CA ARG A 30 -9.30 -3.32 -1.36
C ARG A 30 -9.56 -1.83 -1.62
N THR A 31 -10.82 -1.43 -1.67
CA THR A 31 -11.20 -0.02 -1.82
C THR A 31 -10.71 0.80 -0.62
N ALA A 32 -10.93 0.32 0.60
CA ALA A 32 -10.48 0.95 1.81
C ALA A 32 -8.95 1.08 1.88
N LEU A 33 -8.22 0.05 1.48
CA LEU A 33 -6.77 0.08 1.39
C LEU A 33 -6.30 1.15 0.40
N ARG A 34 -6.85 1.16 -0.82
CA ARG A 34 -6.57 2.18 -1.85
C ARG A 34 -6.82 3.60 -1.36
N CYS A 35 -7.98 3.84 -0.76
CA CYS A 35 -8.31 5.17 -0.26
C CYS A 35 -7.44 5.61 0.91
N SER A 36 -7.07 4.68 1.78
CA SER A 36 -6.13 4.95 2.87
C SER A 36 -4.75 5.39 2.35
N VAL A 37 -4.24 4.77 1.28
CA VAL A 37 -2.99 5.20 0.62
C VAL A 37 -3.15 6.55 -0.06
N ALA A 38 -4.24 6.76 -0.78
CA ALA A 38 -4.52 8.02 -1.46
C ALA A 38 -4.51 9.20 -0.46
N PHE A 39 -5.15 9.02 0.70
CA PHE A 39 -5.15 10.05 1.74
C PHE A 39 -3.78 10.28 2.36
N ALA A 40 -2.99 9.23 2.54
CA ALA A 40 -1.62 9.35 3.04
C ALA A 40 -0.74 10.16 2.07
N LEU A 41 -0.83 9.88 0.76
CA LEU A 41 -0.12 10.63 -0.28
C LEU A 41 -0.51 12.11 -0.30
N VAL A 42 -1.81 12.41 -0.26
CA VAL A 42 -2.29 13.79 -0.21
C VAL A 42 -1.85 14.48 1.07
N ALA A 43 -1.97 13.83 2.23
CA ALA A 43 -1.55 14.40 3.51
C ALA A 43 -0.03 14.67 3.56
N GLU A 44 0.77 13.78 2.97
CA GLU A 44 2.21 13.96 2.84
C GLU A 44 2.53 15.18 1.96
N GLY A 45 1.94 15.29 0.77
CA GLY A 45 2.16 16.46 -0.09
C GLY A 45 1.64 17.76 0.53
N GLN A 46 0.52 17.72 1.26
CA GLN A 46 0.04 18.87 2.06
C GLN A 46 1.06 19.30 3.11
N ALA A 47 1.68 18.34 3.82
CA ALA A 47 2.72 18.65 4.80
C ALA A 47 4.00 19.22 4.16
N GLN A 48 4.27 18.86 2.91
CA GLN A 48 5.38 19.39 2.11
C GLN A 48 5.06 20.72 1.42
N GLY A 49 3.81 21.19 1.49
CA GLY A 49 3.37 22.42 0.84
C GLY A 49 3.18 22.29 -0.68
N ASP A 50 2.90 21.08 -1.18
CA ASP A 50 2.60 20.85 -2.59
C ASP A 50 1.26 21.54 -2.98
N PRO A 51 1.28 22.50 -3.91
CA PRO A 51 0.06 23.20 -4.34
C PRO A 51 -0.95 22.28 -5.02
N ALA A 52 -0.53 21.18 -5.64
CA ALA A 52 -1.45 20.21 -6.23
C ALA A 52 -2.27 19.50 -5.15
N MET A 53 -1.65 19.19 -4.00
CA MET A 53 -2.34 18.52 -2.89
C MET A 53 -3.19 19.47 -2.04
N ALA A 54 -2.95 20.78 -2.14
CA ALA A 54 -3.78 21.81 -1.53
C ALA A 54 -5.18 21.94 -2.16
N ALA A 55 -5.41 21.35 -3.33
CA ALA A 55 -6.73 21.29 -3.96
C ALA A 55 -7.70 20.30 -3.25
N TYR A 56 -7.17 19.38 -2.44
CA TYR A 56 -7.95 18.44 -1.65
C TYR A 56 -8.24 18.99 -0.24
N PRO A 57 -9.30 18.48 0.44
CA PRO A 57 -9.52 18.77 1.86
C PRO A 57 -8.30 18.42 2.72
N GLN A 58 -8.17 19.01 3.92
CA GLN A 58 -7.09 18.65 4.84
C GLN A 58 -7.25 17.21 5.34
N LEU A 59 -6.32 16.32 4.98
CA LEU A 59 -6.42 14.88 5.25
C LEU A 59 -5.51 14.38 6.36
N GLY A 60 -4.61 15.22 6.89
CA GLY A 60 -3.63 14.82 7.91
C GLY A 60 -4.25 14.10 9.12
N THR A 61 -5.40 14.56 9.63
CA THR A 61 -6.08 13.93 10.77
C THR A 61 -7.07 12.86 10.33
N ARG A 62 -8.07 13.22 9.52
CA ARG A 62 -9.18 12.32 9.15
C ARG A 62 -8.71 11.15 8.28
N GLY A 63 -7.80 11.40 7.34
CA GLY A 63 -7.18 10.36 6.52
C GLY A 63 -6.33 9.39 7.34
N ARG A 64 -5.61 9.88 8.35
CA ARG A 64 -4.83 9.03 9.28
C ARG A 64 -5.74 8.14 10.12
N GLU A 65 -6.83 8.67 10.64
CA GLU A 65 -7.81 7.87 11.39
C GLU A 65 -8.46 6.81 10.50
N PHE A 66 -8.83 7.18 9.28
CA PHE A 66 -9.33 6.23 8.28
C PHE A 66 -8.33 5.10 8.01
N PHE A 67 -7.05 5.43 7.80
CA PHE A 67 -5.99 4.43 7.62
C PHE A 67 -5.90 3.47 8.80
N VAL A 68 -5.84 3.97 10.04
CA VAL A 68 -5.69 3.12 11.23
C VAL A 68 -6.88 2.17 11.39
N ARG A 69 -8.11 2.67 11.23
CA ARG A 69 -9.33 1.86 11.38
C ARG A 69 -9.40 0.76 10.33
N ASN A 70 -9.13 1.09 9.07
CA ASN A 70 -9.19 0.11 7.97
C ASN A 70 -8.02 -0.87 7.99
N ALA A 71 -6.81 -0.44 8.36
CA ALA A 71 -5.69 -1.37 8.52
C ALA A 71 -5.97 -2.41 9.62
N ALA A 72 -6.55 -1.98 10.75
CA ALA A 72 -6.98 -2.89 11.81
C ALA A 72 -8.06 -3.86 11.31
N GLN A 73 -9.11 -3.34 10.66
CA GLN A 73 -10.19 -4.18 10.11
C GLN A 73 -9.67 -5.21 9.09
N ILE A 74 -8.72 -4.82 8.23
CA ILE A 74 -8.11 -5.75 7.26
C ILE A 74 -7.33 -6.85 7.98
N MET A 75 -6.54 -6.53 9.01
CA MET A 75 -5.82 -7.54 9.79
C MET A 75 -6.81 -8.53 10.43
N ASP A 76 -7.88 -8.02 11.03
CA ASP A 76 -8.87 -8.83 11.75
C ASP A 76 -9.71 -9.71 10.80
N GLU A 77 -10.24 -9.15 9.71
CA GLU A 77 -11.17 -9.84 8.81
C GLU A 77 -10.46 -10.73 7.78
N ALA A 78 -9.31 -10.30 7.26
CA ALA A 78 -8.55 -11.10 6.30
C ALA A 78 -7.52 -12.03 6.97
N GLY A 79 -7.40 -11.99 8.30
CA GLY A 79 -6.46 -12.82 9.06
C GLY A 79 -4.99 -12.53 8.74
N LEU A 80 -4.69 -11.30 8.34
CA LEU A 80 -3.35 -10.87 7.94
C LEU A 80 -2.60 -10.28 9.12
N ASP A 81 -1.30 -10.55 9.19
CA ASP A 81 -0.44 -9.85 10.14
C ASP A 81 -0.05 -8.44 9.63
N ARG A 82 0.62 -7.71 10.52
CA ARG A 82 1.08 -6.34 10.25
C ARG A 82 1.98 -6.26 9.01
N ASP A 83 2.88 -7.21 8.83
CA ASP A 83 3.89 -7.15 7.77
C ASP A 83 3.24 -7.44 6.41
N ALA A 84 2.31 -8.38 6.35
CA ALA A 84 1.49 -8.65 5.18
C ALA A 84 0.66 -7.41 4.80
N VAL A 85 -0.02 -6.78 5.77
CA VAL A 85 -0.82 -5.57 5.52
C VAL A 85 0.07 -4.40 5.07
N ALA A 86 1.23 -4.19 5.70
CA ALA A 86 2.19 -3.18 5.27
C ALA A 86 2.67 -3.42 3.82
N GLY A 87 2.89 -4.68 3.43
CA GLY A 87 3.21 -5.05 2.06
C GLY A 87 2.12 -4.69 1.05
N LEU A 88 0.84 -4.87 1.41
CA LEU A 88 -0.29 -4.47 0.56
C LEU A 88 -0.34 -2.94 0.39
N PHE A 89 -0.18 -2.18 1.46
CA PHE A 89 -0.12 -0.71 1.40
C PHE A 89 1.04 -0.20 0.55
N ALA A 90 2.23 -0.82 0.68
CA ALA A 90 3.39 -0.47 -0.13
C ALA A 90 3.18 -0.80 -1.62
N GLY A 91 2.50 -1.90 -1.93
CA GLY A 91 2.13 -2.24 -3.30
C GLY A 91 1.21 -1.18 -3.91
N GLU A 92 0.15 -0.82 -3.20
CA GLU A 92 -0.82 0.18 -3.65
C GLU A 92 -0.22 1.58 -3.79
N LEU A 93 0.73 1.95 -2.91
CA LEU A 93 1.49 3.19 -3.04
C LEU A 93 2.22 3.28 -4.39
N ASN A 94 2.79 2.17 -4.87
CA ASN A 94 3.43 2.14 -6.17
C ASN A 94 2.42 2.27 -7.31
N GLU A 95 1.22 1.70 -7.17
CA GLU A 95 0.13 1.86 -8.15
C GLU A 95 -0.34 3.32 -8.23
N LEU A 96 -0.54 3.98 -7.09
CA LEU A 96 -1.04 5.36 -7.04
C LEU A 96 0.00 6.43 -7.41
N ARG A 97 1.27 6.07 -7.47
CA ARG A 97 2.33 6.95 -8.00
C ARG A 97 2.36 7.00 -9.53
N ALA A 98 1.62 6.15 -10.22
CA ALA A 98 1.48 6.27 -11.67
C ALA A 98 0.74 7.57 -12.02
N ASP A 99 1.16 8.23 -13.10
CA ASP A 99 0.59 9.50 -13.54
C ASP A 99 -0.95 9.43 -13.66
N GLY A 100 -1.64 10.35 -12.98
CA GLY A 100 -3.10 10.46 -13.00
C GLY A 100 -3.85 9.45 -12.11
N ALA A 101 -3.17 8.48 -11.50
CA ALA A 101 -3.82 7.45 -10.69
C ALA A 101 -4.42 8.02 -9.41
N LEU A 102 -3.69 8.90 -8.72
CA LEU A 102 -4.17 9.56 -7.50
C LEU A 102 -5.42 10.40 -7.77
N GLU A 103 -5.39 11.23 -8.81
CA GLU A 103 -6.50 12.10 -9.20
C GLU A 103 -7.76 11.29 -9.55
N ALA A 104 -7.59 10.14 -10.19
CA ALA A 104 -8.69 9.26 -10.57
C ALA A 104 -9.37 8.61 -9.35
N VAL A 105 -8.63 8.27 -8.29
CA VAL A 105 -9.20 7.58 -7.11
C VAL A 105 -9.71 8.54 -6.05
N MET A 106 -9.24 9.79 -6.02
CA MET A 106 -9.59 10.73 -4.96
C MET A 106 -11.09 11.04 -4.85
N PRO A 107 -11.85 11.29 -5.93
CA PRO A 107 -13.29 11.59 -5.81
C PRO A 107 -14.11 10.51 -5.10
N PRO A 108 -14.06 9.21 -5.49
CA PRO A 108 -14.77 8.17 -4.75
C PRO A 108 -14.19 7.94 -3.35
N CYS A 109 -12.90 8.14 -3.14
CA CYS A 109 -12.31 7.99 -1.81
C CYS A 109 -12.82 9.05 -0.82
N LEU A 110 -12.93 10.31 -1.23
CA LEU A 110 -13.48 11.36 -0.36
C LEU A 110 -14.94 11.05 0.05
N LEU A 111 -15.75 10.52 -0.86
CA LEU A 111 -17.11 10.05 -0.53
C LEU A 111 -17.10 8.95 0.52
N LEU A 112 -16.15 8.00 0.43
CA LEU A 112 -15.99 6.93 1.41
C LEU A 112 -15.52 7.46 2.77
N LEU A 113 -14.65 8.48 2.78
CA LEU A 113 -14.21 9.13 4.01
C LEU A 113 -15.39 9.79 4.71
N ASP A 114 -16.19 10.57 3.98
CA ASP A 114 -17.38 11.23 4.53
C ASP A 114 -18.39 10.20 5.08
N ALA A 115 -18.60 9.09 4.36
CA ALA A 115 -19.49 8.01 4.79
C ALA A 115 -18.99 7.27 6.04
N SER A 116 -17.68 7.30 6.33
CA SER A 116 -17.09 6.68 7.52
C SER A 116 -17.36 7.46 8.82
N GLY A 117 -17.92 8.66 8.71
CA GLY A 117 -18.19 9.56 9.84
C GLY A 117 -16.95 10.29 10.36
N LEU A 118 -15.90 10.41 9.55
CA LEU A 118 -14.64 11.09 9.87
C LEU A 118 -14.59 12.53 9.35
#